data_AF-A0A139AG62-F1
#
_entry.id   AF-A0A139AG62-F1
#
_cell.length_a   1.000
_cell.length_b   1.000
_cell.length_c   1.000
_cell.angle_alpha   90.00
_cell.angle_beta   90.00
_cell.angle_gamma   90.00
#
_symmetry.space_group_name_H-M   'P 1'
#
loop_
_entity.id
_entity.type
_entity.pdbx_description
1 polymer ?
#
loop_
_entity_poly.entity_id
_entity_poly.type
_entity_poly.pdbx_seq_one_letter_code
_entity_poly.pdbx_strand_id
1 'polypeptide(L)'
;AAGMGTLPACSATVVALAQGIVDNISIQKQELSTAILIQAILHGTAKTPTFQQAQKTLVNFVQQGMLVRMNNQNLAPNGSLAVAGLAVVQGAQMAELSLATSLTGNAATDLPNVMTLQTDFTNGMAKNQEN
;
A
#
# COMPACT_ATOMS: atom_id res chain seq x y z
N ALA A 1 -0.52 49.05 -7.89
CA ALA A 1 -0.91 47.81 -7.18
C ALA A 1 -1.42 46.82 -8.22
N ALA A 2 -0.64 45.79 -8.56
CA ALA A 2 -1.05 44.73 -9.48
C ALA A 2 -1.44 43.51 -8.64
N GLY A 3 -2.64 42.99 -8.86
CA GLY A 3 -3.30 42.00 -8.02
C GLY A 3 -2.50 40.70 -7.90
N MET A 4 -2.22 40.32 -6.65
CA MET A 4 -1.81 38.96 -6.31
C MET A 4 -3.04 38.09 -6.52
N GLY A 5 -3.15 37.48 -7.70
CA GLY A 5 -4.16 36.46 -7.99
C GLY A 5 -4.03 35.35 -6.95
N THR A 6 -4.98 35.31 -6.01
CA THR A 6 -5.07 34.22 -5.05
C THR A 6 -5.44 32.99 -5.86
N LEU A 7 -4.55 31.99 -5.91
CA LEU A 7 -4.90 30.69 -6.48
C LEU A 7 -6.16 30.19 -5.76
N PRO A 8 -7.18 29.69 -6.50
CA PRO A 8 -8.37 29.15 -5.85
C PRO A 8 -7.95 28.03 -4.90
N ALA A 9 -8.45 28.07 -3.66
CA ALA A 9 -8.23 27.00 -2.71
C ALA A 9 -8.72 25.67 -3.32
N CYS A 10 -7.93 24.59 -3.17
CA CYS A 10 -8.33 23.26 -3.62
C CYS A 10 -9.71 22.90 -3.05
N SER A 11 -10.54 22.22 -3.84
CA SER A 11 -11.83 21.72 -3.34
C SER A 11 -11.60 20.72 -2.20
N ALA A 12 -12.58 20.59 -1.30
CA ALA A 12 -12.50 19.62 -0.19
C ALA A 12 -12.24 18.18 -0.70
N THR A 13 -12.77 17.83 -1.87
CA THR A 13 -12.52 16.53 -2.54
C THR A 13 -11.06 16.37 -2.96
N VAL A 14 -10.43 17.41 -3.50
CA VAL A 14 -9.01 17.38 -3.88
C VAL A 14 -8.12 17.26 -2.65
N VAL A 15 -8.46 17.97 -1.57
CA VAL A 15 -7.74 17.85 -0.28
C VAL A 15 -7.89 16.44 0.30
N ALA A 16 -9.09 15.87 0.30
CA ALA A 16 -9.34 14.52 0.80
C ALA A 16 -8.62 13.45 -0.04
N LEU A 17 -8.59 13.61 -1.36
CA LEU A 17 -7.85 12.72 -2.25
C LEU A 17 -6.34 12.79 -1.98
N ALA A 18 -5.78 13.99 -1.84
CA ALA A 18 -4.36 14.17 -1.53
C ALA A 18 -4.00 13.53 -0.17
N GLN A 19 -4.83 13.73 0.85
CA GLN A 19 -4.63 13.08 2.16
C GLN A 19 -4.69 11.55 2.04
N GLY A 20 -5.67 11.02 1.30
CA GLY A 20 -5.78 9.59 1.08
C GLY A 20 -4.60 8.99 0.30
N ILE A 21 -3.94 9.76 -0.59
CA ILE A 21 -2.69 9.33 -1.25
C ILE A 21 -1.55 9.25 -0.23
N VAL A 22 -1.42 10.24 0.65
CA VAL A 22 -0.42 10.24 1.74
C VAL A 22 -0.64 9.07 2.68
N ASP A 23 -1.87 8.80 3.09
CA ASP A 23 -2.23 7.69 3.97
C ASP A 23 -1.89 6.35 3.31
N ASN A 24 -2.16 6.22 2.01
CA ASN A 24 -1.84 5.01 1.26
C ASN A 24 -0.33 4.75 1.13
N ILE A 25 0.47 5.80 0.94
CA ILE A 25 1.94 5.68 0.95
C ILE A 25 2.43 5.29 2.35
N SER A 26 1.85 5.86 3.40
CA SER A 26 2.20 5.52 4.78
C SER A 26 1.94 4.03 5.08
N ILE A 27 0.77 3.52 4.66
CA ILE A 27 0.42 2.11 4.84
C ILE A 27 1.39 1.20 4.06
N GLN A 28 1.73 1.52 2.82
CA GLN A 28 2.67 0.70 2.04
C GLN A 28 4.09 0.66 2.63
N LYS A 29 4.52 1.72 3.31
CA LYS A 29 5.76 1.68 4.09
C LYS A 29 5.67 0.66 5.24
N GLN A 30 4.50 0.55 5.88
CA GLN A 30 4.25 -0.45 6.92
C GLN A 30 4.17 -1.87 6.33
N GLU A 31 3.54 -2.04 5.17
CA GLU A 31 3.50 -3.31 4.43
C GLU A 31 4.92 -3.79 4.09
N LEU A 32 5.74 -2.92 3.49
CA LEU A 32 7.14 -3.22 3.15
C LEU A 32 7.98 -3.53 4.39
N SER A 33 7.89 -2.70 5.43
CA SER A 33 8.60 -2.92 6.70
C SER A 33 8.25 -4.28 7.31
N THR A 34 6.96 -4.63 7.30
CA THR A 34 6.49 -5.92 7.84
C THR A 34 6.95 -7.09 6.98
N ALA A 35 6.97 -6.95 5.65
CA ALA A 35 7.49 -7.97 4.75
C ALA A 35 8.99 -8.22 4.95
N ILE A 36 9.79 -7.16 5.16
CA ILE A 36 11.21 -7.26 5.51
C ILE A 36 11.39 -7.96 6.87
N LEU A 37 10.56 -7.64 7.86
CA LEU A 37 10.57 -8.32 9.16
C LEU A 37 10.22 -9.81 9.02
N ILE A 38 9.21 -10.17 8.23
CA ILE A 38 8.88 -11.58 7.95
C ILE A 38 10.06 -12.29 7.31
N GLN A 39 10.74 -11.66 6.34
CA GLN A 39 11.95 -12.22 5.73
C GLN A 39 13.04 -12.48 6.79
N ALA A 40 13.28 -11.52 7.70
CA ALA A 40 14.24 -11.69 8.79
C ALA A 40 13.84 -12.84 9.75
N ILE A 41 12.55 -13.01 10.01
CA ILE A 41 12.02 -14.14 10.80
C ILE A 41 12.25 -15.47 10.08
N LEU A 42 11.97 -15.55 8.78
CA LEU A 42 12.18 -16.75 7.97
C LEU A 42 13.67 -17.13 7.86
N HIS A 43 14.57 -16.14 7.83
CA HIS A 43 16.02 -16.35 7.91
C HIS A 43 16.53 -16.66 9.33
N GLY A 44 15.67 -16.56 10.35
CA GLY A 44 16.05 -16.75 11.75
C GLY A 44 16.88 -15.60 12.35
N THR A 45 17.04 -14.47 11.64
CA THR A 45 17.76 -13.28 12.12
C THR A 45 16.91 -12.38 13.00
N ALA A 46 15.59 -12.56 13.00
CA ALA A 46 14.65 -11.96 13.94
C ALA A 46 13.77 -13.04 14.59
N LYS A 47 13.42 -12.86 15.87
CA LYS A 47 12.55 -13.81 16.61
C LYS A 47 11.29 -13.18 17.18
N THR A 48 11.24 -11.85 17.19
CA THR A 48 10.14 -11.05 17.73
C THR A 48 9.73 -9.98 16.72
N PRO A 49 8.43 -9.85 16.39
CA PRO A 49 7.32 -10.72 16.81
C PRO A 49 7.44 -12.13 16.22
N THR A 50 6.59 -13.05 16.65
CA THR A 50 6.51 -14.39 16.02
C THR A 50 6.08 -14.26 14.56
N PHE A 51 6.37 -15.28 13.74
CA PHE A 51 5.94 -15.31 12.34
C PHE A 51 4.43 -15.04 12.18
N GLN A 52 3.57 -15.72 12.93
CA GLN A 52 2.11 -15.54 12.85
C GLN A 52 1.65 -14.13 13.22
N GLN A 53 2.30 -13.50 14.20
CA GLN A 53 2.01 -12.11 14.55
C GLN A 53 2.45 -11.16 13.43
N ALA A 54 3.63 -11.36 12.86
CA ALA A 54 4.10 -10.57 11.71
C ALA A 54 3.19 -10.74 10.49
N GLN A 55 2.78 -11.96 10.18
CA GLN A 55 1.83 -12.25 9.10
C GLN A 55 0.48 -11.56 9.32
N LYS A 56 -0.10 -11.68 10.52
CA LYS A 56 -1.37 -11.01 10.84
C LYS A 56 -1.27 -9.49 10.69
N THR A 57 -0.16 -8.91 11.14
CA THR A 57 0.13 -7.49 10.96
C THR A 57 0.22 -7.13 9.49
N LEU A 58 0.90 -7.93 8.67
CA LEU A 58 0.98 -7.71 7.23
C LEU A 58 -0.40 -7.72 6.57
N VAL A 59 -1.20 -8.76 6.84
CA VAL A 59 -2.56 -8.88 6.32
C VAL A 59 -3.43 -7.69 6.69
N ASN A 60 -3.33 -7.21 7.94
CA ASN A 60 -4.05 -6.03 8.39
C ASN A 60 -3.65 -4.77 7.63
N PHE A 61 -2.36 -4.57 7.34
CA PHE A 61 -1.90 -3.42 6.56
C PHE A 61 -2.37 -3.49 5.11
N VAL A 62 -2.27 -4.66 4.46
CA VAL A 62 -2.79 -4.86 3.09
C VAL A 62 -4.29 -4.53 3.02
N GLN A 63 -5.08 -4.98 3.99
CA GLN A 63 -6.51 -4.65 4.05
C GLN A 63 -6.76 -3.15 4.28
N GLN A 64 -5.96 -2.47 5.11
CA GLN A 64 -6.07 -1.02 5.29
C GLN A 64 -5.72 -0.27 4.00
N GLY A 65 -4.68 -0.70 3.28
CA GLY A 65 -4.28 -0.15 1.99
C GLY A 65 -5.42 -0.25 0.97
N MET A 66 -6.10 -1.40 0.93
CA MET A 66 -7.28 -1.62 0.08
C MET A 66 -8.41 -0.64 0.36
N LEU A 67 -8.74 -0.43 1.63
CA LEU A 67 -9.81 0.49 2.03
C LEU A 67 -9.49 1.94 1.63
N VAL A 68 -8.26 2.40 1.90
CA VAL A 68 -7.84 3.76 1.52
C VAL A 68 -7.87 3.93 0.00
N ARG A 69 -7.40 2.95 -0.77
CA ARG A 69 -7.40 3.01 -2.23
C ARG A 69 -8.80 3.01 -2.80
N MET A 70 -9.71 2.21 -2.25
CA MET A 70 -11.13 2.23 -2.62
C MET A 70 -11.76 3.60 -2.33
N ASN A 71 -11.43 4.21 -1.19
CA ASN A 71 -11.92 5.55 -0.88
C ASN A 71 -11.35 6.61 -1.84
N ASN A 72 -10.06 6.53 -2.18
CA ASN A 72 -9.44 7.43 -3.15
C ASN A 72 -10.09 7.31 -4.53
N GLN A 73 -10.47 6.10 -4.97
CA GLN A 73 -11.19 5.89 -6.22
C GLN A 73 -12.55 6.59 -6.22
N ASN A 74 -13.28 6.51 -5.10
CA ASN A 74 -14.59 7.14 -4.96
C ASN A 74 -14.50 8.68 -4.96
N LEU A 75 -13.38 9.24 -4.51
CA LEU A 75 -13.14 10.70 -4.48
C LEU A 75 -12.56 11.22 -5.79
N ALA A 76 -11.87 10.38 -6.56
CA ALA A 76 -11.23 10.78 -7.80
C ALA A 76 -12.27 11.15 -8.87
N PRO A 77 -12.14 12.31 -9.54
CA PRO A 77 -13.07 12.70 -10.60
C PRO A 77 -13.08 11.66 -11.72
N ASN A 78 -14.26 11.35 -12.25
CA ASN A 78 -14.43 10.46 -13.41
C ASN A 78 -13.54 10.94 -14.57
N GLY A 79 -12.74 10.04 -15.12
CA GLY A 79 -11.83 10.34 -16.22
C GLY A 79 -10.48 10.96 -15.82
N SER A 80 -10.21 11.13 -14.52
CA SER A 80 -8.86 11.51 -14.06
C SER A 80 -7.87 10.35 -14.20
N LEU A 81 -6.59 10.66 -14.44
CA LEU A 81 -5.51 9.67 -14.49
C LEU A 81 -5.40 8.89 -13.16
N ALA A 82 -5.74 9.54 -12.04
CA ALA A 82 -5.82 8.91 -10.74
C ALA A 82 -6.80 7.72 -10.70
N VAL A 83 -7.96 7.79 -11.38
CA VAL A 83 -8.92 6.67 -11.46
C VAL A 83 -8.32 5.47 -12.19
N ALA A 84 -7.62 5.69 -13.30
CA ALA A 84 -7.00 4.62 -14.08
C ALA A 84 -5.84 3.95 -13.31
N GLY A 85 -5.00 4.76 -12.66
CA GLY A 85 -3.93 4.28 -11.79
C GLY A 85 -4.48 3.46 -10.61
N LEU A 86 -5.55 3.93 -9.97
CA LEU A 86 -6.15 3.26 -8.84
C LEU A 86 -6.87 1.94 -9.21
N ALA A 87 -7.46 1.83 -10.40
CA ALA A 87 -8.15 0.61 -10.85
C ALA A 87 -7.19 -0.57 -11.07
N VAL A 88 -6.01 -0.33 -11.67
CA VAL A 88 -4.93 -1.33 -11.81
C VAL A 88 -4.49 -1.87 -10.44
N VAL A 89 -4.53 -1.01 -9.42
CA VAL A 89 -4.05 -1.32 -8.08
C VAL A 89 -5.04 -2.20 -7.28
N GLN A 90 -6.32 -2.25 -7.64
CA GLN A 90 -7.29 -3.11 -6.96
C GLN A 90 -7.03 -4.61 -7.26
N GLY A 91 -6.67 -4.95 -8.50
CA GLY A 91 -6.27 -6.31 -8.87
C GLY A 91 -4.97 -6.76 -8.20
N ALA A 92 -3.97 -5.87 -8.17
CA ALA A 92 -2.69 -6.13 -7.47
C ALA A 92 -2.90 -6.41 -5.98
N GLN A 93 -3.78 -5.67 -5.30
CA GLN A 93 -4.01 -5.85 -3.87
C GLN A 93 -4.73 -7.14 -3.49
N MET A 94 -5.61 -7.65 -4.35
CA MET A 94 -6.18 -8.98 -4.12
C MET A 94 -5.11 -10.07 -4.20
N ALA A 95 -4.14 -9.92 -5.11
CA ALA A 95 -2.99 -10.81 -5.19
C ALA A 95 -2.07 -10.66 -3.97
N GLU A 96 -1.78 -9.42 -3.54
CA GLU A 96 -1.00 -9.13 -2.32
C GLU A 96 -1.67 -9.74 -1.08
N LEU A 97 -2.99 -9.60 -0.93
CA LEU A 97 -3.74 -10.17 0.19
C LEU A 97 -3.71 -11.70 0.15
N SER A 98 -3.93 -12.30 -1.02
CA SER A 98 -3.85 -13.75 -1.20
C SER A 98 -2.45 -14.27 -0.86
N LEU A 99 -1.39 -13.59 -1.30
CA LEU A 99 -0.01 -13.97 -1.00
C LEU A 99 0.29 -13.82 0.49
N ALA A 100 -0.05 -12.69 1.11
CA ALA A 100 0.17 -12.45 2.53
C ALA A 100 -0.54 -13.46 3.43
N THR A 101 -1.79 -13.81 3.09
CA THR A 101 -2.56 -14.83 3.81
C THR A 101 -2.07 -16.26 3.56
N SER A 102 -1.42 -16.52 2.42
CA SER A 102 -0.88 -17.85 2.08
C SER A 102 0.44 -18.20 2.79
N LEU A 103 1.13 -17.22 3.38
CA LEU A 103 2.41 -17.47 4.06
C LEU A 103 2.20 -18.46 5.23
N THR A 104 3.13 -19.38 5.42
CA THR A 104 3.02 -20.52 6.34
C THR A 104 4.05 -20.52 7.46
N GLY A 105 5.12 -19.75 7.31
CA GLY A 105 6.31 -19.77 8.17
C GLY A 105 7.42 -20.67 7.64
N ASN A 106 7.19 -21.36 6.52
CA ASN A 106 8.19 -22.20 5.89
C ASN A 106 9.06 -21.36 4.94
N ALA A 107 10.31 -21.13 5.32
CA ALA A 107 11.25 -20.32 4.55
C ALA A 107 11.44 -20.81 3.10
N ALA A 108 11.40 -22.13 2.85
CA ALA A 108 11.62 -22.67 1.52
C ALA A 108 10.51 -22.29 0.52
N THR A 109 9.27 -22.11 1.00
CA THR A 109 8.12 -21.74 0.16
C THR A 109 7.81 -20.26 0.25
N ASP A 110 8.06 -19.63 1.40
CA ASP A 110 7.57 -18.29 1.68
C ASP A 110 8.55 -17.20 1.27
N LEU A 111 9.86 -17.46 1.23
CA LEU A 111 10.84 -16.43 0.86
C LEU A 111 10.59 -15.85 -0.54
N PRO A 112 10.31 -16.65 -1.59
CA PRO A 112 9.94 -16.12 -2.90
C PRO A 112 8.69 -15.22 -2.83
N ASN A 113 7.65 -15.67 -2.12
CA ASN A 113 6.40 -14.92 -1.98
C ASN A 113 6.61 -13.60 -1.24
N VAL A 114 7.45 -13.60 -0.20
CA VAL A 114 7.82 -12.38 0.54
C VAL A 114 8.61 -11.41 -0.35
N MET A 115 9.50 -11.89 -1.22
CA MET A 115 10.21 -11.04 -2.18
C MET A 115 9.27 -10.43 -3.24
N THR A 116 8.28 -11.21 -3.69
CA THR A 116 7.21 -10.70 -4.57
C THR A 116 6.43 -9.59 -3.87
N LEU A 117 5.98 -9.81 -2.63
CA LEU A 117 5.26 -8.80 -1.85
C LEU A 117 6.08 -7.51 -1.66
N GLN A 118 7.37 -7.60 -1.35
CA GLN A 118 8.24 -6.42 -1.24
C GLN A 118 8.34 -5.64 -2.55
N THR A 119 8.41 -6.36 -3.68
CA THR A 119 8.45 -5.76 -5.02
C THR A 119 7.12 -5.06 -5.33
N ASP A 120 6.00 -5.73 -5.06
CA ASP A 120 4.65 -5.21 -5.31
C ASP A 120 4.38 -3.95 -4.49
N PHE A 121 4.72 -3.96 -3.19
CA PHE A 121 4.58 -2.77 -2.33
C PHE A 121 5.47 -1.61 -2.79
N THR A 122 6.69 -1.89 -3.26
CA THR A 122 7.58 -0.85 -3.78
C THR A 122 7.02 -0.24 -5.06
N ASN A 123 6.54 -1.08 -5.98
CA ASN A 123 5.92 -0.63 -7.23
C ASN A 123 4.62 0.13 -6.98
N GLY A 124 3.80 -0.32 -6.02
CA GLY A 124 2.58 0.37 -5.60
C GLY A 124 2.87 1.78 -5.06
N MET A 125 3.94 1.94 -4.27
CA MET A 125 4.34 3.24 -3.74
C MET A 125 4.76 4.19 -4.86
N ALA A 126 5.54 3.71 -5.83
CA ALA A 126 5.96 4.51 -6.98
C ALA A 126 4.73 4.98 -7.78
N LYS A 127 3.78 4.08 -8.07
CA LYS A 127 2.54 4.44 -8.76
C LYS A 127 1.70 5.45 -8.01
N ASN A 128 1.65 5.42 -6.68
CA ASN A 128 0.95 6.45 -5.92
C ASN A 128 1.65 7.80 -5.92
N GLN A 129 2.98 7.84 -5.96
CA GLN A 129 3.73 9.09 -5.99
C GLN A 129 3.55 9.83 -7.33
N GLU A 130 3.22 9.10 -8.40
CA GLU A 130 2.86 9.68 -9.70
C GLU A 130 1.47 10.32 -9.74
N ASN A 131 0.56 9.96 -8.81
CA ASN A 131 -0.84 10.42 -8.75
C ASN A 131 -1.03 11.57 -7.76
#